data_AF-A0A955XZX1-F1
#
_entry.id   AF-A0A955XZX1-F1
#
_cell.length_a   1.000
_cell.length_b   1.000
_cell.length_c   1.000
_cell.angle_alpha   90.00
_cell.angle_beta   90.00
_cell.angle_gamma   90.00
#
_symmetry.space_group_name_H-M   'P 1'
#
loop_
_entity.id
_entity.type
_entity.pdbx_description
1 polymer ?
#
loop_
_entity_poly.entity_id
_entity_poly.type
_entity_poly.pdbx_seq_one_letter_code
_entity_poly.pdbx_strand_id
1 'polypeptide(L)'
;MWTVEITIASVHIPRGGALGRVRRMEAPMTRTMFLLALALPMAAFADPLGVPPPDDMDGDGYLASSDCNDADPTIYPFATEICDYVDQDCDGNADDPFKVQGRYTLEEHCGACDNDCGTYVFDNAAAYCNGVPVVPRCDYTCDAGFFDVNGLRADGCECEYLSSYDIPFDGID
;
A
#
# COMPACT_ATOMS: atom_id res chain seq x y z
N MET A 1 46.46 -11.12 -9.82
CA MET A 1 45.27 -11.75 -9.22
C MET A 1 45.59 -11.93 -7.75
N TRP A 2 45.14 -11.01 -6.89
CA TRP A 2 45.40 -11.08 -5.46
C TRP A 2 44.04 -11.15 -4.75
N THR A 3 43.76 -12.31 -4.17
CA THR A 3 42.66 -12.53 -3.24
C THR A 3 43.08 -12.01 -1.87
N VAL A 4 42.24 -11.19 -1.23
CA VAL A 4 42.41 -10.76 0.16
C VAL A 4 41.36 -11.49 0.98
N GLU A 5 41.80 -12.37 1.87
CA GLU A 5 40.94 -13.01 2.86
C GLU A 5 40.59 -12.01 3.97
N ILE A 6 39.32 -11.94 4.35
CA ILE A 6 38.82 -11.10 5.45
C ILE A 6 38.52 -12.03 6.63
N THR A 7 39.38 -12.00 7.65
CA THR A 7 39.12 -12.62 8.94
C THR A 7 38.10 -11.78 9.70
N ILE A 8 36.93 -12.36 9.98
CA ILE A 8 35.85 -11.69 10.72
C ILE A 8 36.19 -11.82 12.22
N ALA A 9 36.54 -10.71 12.87
CA ALA A 9 36.69 -10.66 14.32
C ALA A 9 35.31 -10.41 14.97
N SER A 10 34.87 -11.37 15.79
CA SER A 10 33.65 -11.30 16.58
C SER A 10 33.65 -10.09 17.52
N VAL A 11 32.63 -9.23 17.41
CA VAL A 11 32.40 -8.12 18.34
C VAL A 11 31.45 -8.56 19.45
N HIS A 12 31.96 -8.50 20.67
CA HIS A 12 31.27 -8.69 21.93
C HIS A 12 30.49 -7.41 22.28
N ILE A 13 29.18 -7.50 22.53
CA ILE A 13 28.33 -6.36 22.94
C ILE A 13 28.24 -6.33 24.48
N PRO A 14 28.71 -5.28 25.17
CA PRO A 14 28.37 -5.08 26.57
C PRO A 14 27.05 -4.31 26.71
N ARG A 15 26.17 -4.84 27.56
CA ARG A 15 25.00 -4.16 28.11
C ARG A 15 25.44 -3.15 29.18
N GLY A 16 24.83 -1.97 29.23
CA GLY A 16 24.92 -1.07 30.39
C GLY A 16 24.72 0.40 30.05
N GLY A 17 23.64 0.99 30.55
CA GLY A 17 23.15 2.31 30.14
C GLY A 17 23.88 3.53 30.71
N ALA A 18 23.56 4.67 30.11
CA ALA A 18 23.63 5.99 30.72
C ALA A 18 22.62 6.91 30.00
N LEU A 19 21.71 7.51 30.77
CA LEU A 19 20.79 8.56 30.30
C LEU A 19 21.63 9.79 29.93
N GLY A 20 21.84 10.01 28.63
CA GLY A 20 22.51 11.18 28.06
C GLY A 20 21.53 12.19 27.52
N ARG A 21 21.53 13.40 28.10
CA ARG A 21 20.77 14.59 27.73
C ARG A 21 20.93 14.91 26.22
N VAL A 22 19.82 14.87 25.46
CA VAL A 22 19.76 15.26 24.04
C VAL A 22 20.11 16.76 23.92
N ARG A 23 21.26 17.10 23.33
CA ARG A 23 21.54 18.48 22.90
C ARG A 23 20.99 18.65 21.50
N ARG A 24 20.12 19.65 21.33
CA ARG A 24 19.63 20.13 20.04
C ARG A 24 20.84 20.54 19.19
N MET A 25 21.06 19.85 18.08
CA MET A 25 22.03 20.29 17.07
C MET A 25 21.38 21.45 16.31
N GLU A 26 21.75 22.68 16.65
CA GLU A 26 21.42 23.84 15.83
C GLU A 26 22.40 23.89 14.65
N ALA A 27 21.88 23.71 13.44
CA ALA A 27 22.65 23.83 12.21
C ALA A 27 22.87 25.32 11.88
N PRO A 28 24.08 25.75 11.45
CA PRO A 28 24.33 27.12 11.01
C PRO A 28 23.76 27.30 9.60
N MET A 29 22.66 28.04 9.49
CA MET A 29 22.04 28.41 8.22
C MET A 29 22.85 29.55 7.59
N THR A 30 23.70 29.21 6.62
CA THR A 30 24.50 30.17 5.86
C THR A 30 23.59 31.02 4.98
N ARG A 31 23.54 32.30 5.34
CA ARG A 31 22.76 33.38 4.74
C ARG A 31 23.15 33.57 3.27
N THR A 32 22.44 32.91 2.35
CA THR A 32 22.60 33.10 0.90
C THR A 32 21.48 34.01 0.38
N MET A 33 21.90 34.98 -0.43
CA MET A 33 21.17 36.11 -0.96
C MET A 33 19.75 35.77 -1.46
N PHE A 34 18.76 36.47 -0.91
CA PHE A 34 17.41 36.60 -1.46
C PHE A 34 17.51 37.27 -2.83
N LEU A 35 17.56 36.46 -3.89
CA LEU A 35 17.16 36.93 -5.22
C LEU A 35 15.63 37.03 -5.18
N LEU A 36 15.16 38.27 -5.23
CA LEU A 36 13.75 38.63 -5.35
C LEU A 36 13.24 38.11 -6.70
N ALA A 37 12.91 36.82 -6.77
CA ALA A 37 12.09 36.30 -7.84
C ALA A 37 10.74 37.00 -7.70
N LEU A 38 10.40 37.84 -8.67
CA LEU A 38 9.04 38.33 -8.89
C LEU A 38 8.15 37.10 -9.07
N ALA A 39 7.65 36.57 -7.96
CA ALA A 39 6.48 35.72 -7.94
C ALA A 39 5.32 36.60 -8.40
N LEU A 40 5.10 36.62 -9.72
CA LEU A 40 3.75 36.84 -10.22
C LEU A 40 2.89 35.80 -9.49
N PRO A 41 1.88 36.23 -8.71
CA PRO A 41 0.96 35.26 -8.16
C PRO A 41 0.34 34.57 -9.37
N MET A 42 0.45 33.24 -9.42
CA MET A 42 -0.50 32.41 -10.15
C MET A 42 -1.85 32.62 -9.47
N ALA A 43 -2.43 33.81 -9.63
CA ALA A 43 -3.80 34.05 -9.31
C ALA A 43 -4.56 33.24 -10.36
N ALA A 44 -4.98 32.04 -9.95
CA ALA A 44 -6.22 31.49 -10.46
C ALA A 44 -7.21 32.65 -10.48
N PHE A 45 -7.62 33.02 -11.69
CA PHE A 45 -8.52 34.11 -12.00
C PHE A 45 -9.92 33.81 -11.46
N ALA A 46 -10.09 33.58 -10.16
CA ALA A 46 -11.40 33.42 -9.58
C ALA A 46 -12.21 34.65 -9.96
N ASP A 47 -13.19 34.44 -10.86
CA ASP A 47 -14.09 35.47 -11.33
C ASP A 47 -14.68 36.12 -10.08
N PRO A 48 -14.68 37.46 -9.92
CA PRO A 48 -15.13 38.14 -8.71
C PRO A 48 -16.59 37.86 -8.32
N LEU A 49 -17.32 37.08 -9.14
CA LEU A 49 -18.68 36.62 -8.88
C LEU A 49 -18.74 35.23 -8.24
N GLY A 50 -17.64 34.46 -8.17
CA GLY A 50 -17.65 33.08 -7.68
C GLY A 50 -18.56 32.15 -8.49
N VAL A 51 -18.90 32.55 -9.72
CA VAL A 51 -19.66 31.73 -10.67
C VAL A 51 -18.60 30.96 -11.46
N PRO A 52 -18.64 29.63 -11.46
CA PRO A 52 -17.70 28.87 -12.26
C PRO A 52 -17.99 29.13 -13.75
N PRO A 53 -17.02 28.88 -14.65
CA PRO A 53 -17.21 28.99 -16.10
C PRO A 53 -18.54 28.36 -16.54
N PRO A 54 -19.20 28.85 -17.60
CA PRO A 54 -20.51 28.35 -18.04
C PRO A 54 -20.55 26.84 -18.39
N ASP A 55 -19.41 26.15 -18.39
CA ASP A 55 -19.25 24.72 -18.68
C ASP A 55 -18.36 24.01 -17.62
N ASP A 56 -18.31 24.52 -16.39
CA ASP A 56 -17.64 23.97 -15.20
C ASP A 56 -18.67 24.11 -14.07
N MET A 57 -19.40 23.05 -13.74
CA MET A 57 -20.56 23.15 -12.83
C MET A 57 -20.18 23.02 -11.36
N ASP A 58 -19.04 22.39 -11.04
CA ASP A 58 -18.59 22.13 -9.68
C ASP A 58 -17.42 23.00 -9.20
N GLY A 59 -16.76 23.73 -10.12
CA GLY A 59 -15.72 24.69 -9.83
C GLY A 59 -14.36 24.09 -9.54
N ASP A 60 -14.07 22.88 -10.04
CA ASP A 60 -12.77 22.20 -9.94
C ASP A 60 -11.69 22.79 -10.87
N GLY A 61 -12.11 23.61 -11.85
CA GLY A 61 -11.26 24.25 -12.85
C GLY A 61 -11.10 23.46 -14.15
N TYR A 62 -11.85 22.39 -14.34
CA TYR A 62 -11.96 21.62 -15.57
C TYR A 62 -13.32 21.85 -16.23
N LEU A 63 -13.38 21.60 -17.54
CA LEU A 63 -14.62 21.74 -18.29
C LEU A 63 -15.33 20.39 -18.33
N ALA A 64 -16.66 20.41 -18.40
CA ALA A 64 -17.52 19.23 -18.57
C ALA A 64 -17.14 18.30 -19.73
N SER A 65 -16.37 18.79 -20.71
CA SER A 65 -15.86 17.99 -21.84
C SER A 65 -14.66 17.10 -21.50
N SER A 66 -13.93 17.44 -20.44
CA SER A 66 -12.75 16.74 -19.94
C SER A 66 -12.96 16.10 -18.58
N ASP A 67 -13.89 16.62 -17.80
CA ASP A 67 -14.29 16.06 -16.52
C ASP A 67 -15.39 15.01 -16.71
N CYS A 68 -15.14 13.82 -16.16
CA CYS A 68 -16.04 12.69 -16.20
C CYS A 68 -17.24 12.85 -15.23
N ASN A 69 -17.17 13.78 -14.27
CA ASN A 69 -18.27 14.13 -13.37
C ASN A 69 -18.27 15.61 -12.94
N ASP A 70 -18.75 16.49 -13.83
CA ASP A 70 -18.93 17.95 -13.68
C ASP A 70 -19.91 18.38 -12.56
N ALA A 71 -20.28 17.48 -11.66
CA ALA A 71 -21.11 17.76 -10.49
C ALA A 71 -20.39 17.44 -9.17
N ASP A 72 -19.14 16.99 -9.21
CA ASP A 72 -18.35 16.59 -8.05
C ASP A 72 -16.91 17.13 -8.16
N PRO A 73 -16.55 18.17 -7.41
CA PRO A 73 -15.26 18.83 -7.55
C PRO A 73 -14.09 17.99 -7.01
N THR A 74 -14.34 16.75 -6.58
CA THR A 74 -13.32 15.78 -6.18
C THR A 74 -12.97 14.77 -7.28
N ILE A 75 -13.75 14.73 -8.36
CA ILE A 75 -13.52 13.92 -9.56
C ILE A 75 -13.16 14.87 -10.67
N TYR A 76 -11.93 14.76 -11.18
CA TYR A 76 -11.39 15.69 -12.15
C TYR A 76 -10.14 15.10 -12.80
N PRO A 77 -9.74 15.53 -14.01
CA PRO A 77 -8.52 15.05 -14.63
C PRO A 77 -7.29 15.11 -13.71
N PHE A 78 -6.62 13.97 -13.52
CA PHE A 78 -5.46 13.81 -12.63
C PHE A 78 -5.75 13.93 -11.12
N ALA A 79 -7.00 13.79 -10.68
CA ALA A 79 -7.31 13.63 -9.27
C ALA A 79 -6.60 12.39 -8.67
N THR A 80 -6.56 12.31 -7.35
CA THR A 80 -6.00 11.13 -6.69
C THR A 80 -7.05 10.05 -6.61
N GLU A 81 -6.74 8.87 -7.14
CA GLU A 81 -7.61 7.71 -7.05
C GLU A 81 -7.85 7.28 -5.59
N ILE A 82 -9.08 6.89 -5.31
CA ILE A 82 -9.54 6.29 -4.05
C ILE A 82 -10.09 4.92 -4.40
N CYS A 83 -9.82 3.90 -3.59
CA CYS A 83 -10.36 2.57 -3.83
C CYS A 83 -11.86 2.51 -3.47
N ASP A 84 -12.71 3.02 -4.34
CA ASP A 84 -14.16 3.11 -4.17
C ASP A 84 -14.96 2.73 -5.43
N TYR A 85 -14.28 2.18 -6.44
CA TYR A 85 -14.82 1.78 -7.74
C TYR A 85 -15.23 2.95 -8.65
N VAL A 86 -14.86 4.18 -8.31
CA VAL A 86 -15.02 5.38 -9.14
C VAL A 86 -13.68 5.75 -9.77
N ASP A 87 -13.74 6.35 -10.96
CA ASP A 87 -12.60 6.92 -11.67
C ASP A 87 -12.54 8.40 -11.28
N GLN A 88 -11.65 8.74 -10.34
CA GLN A 88 -11.51 10.10 -9.86
C GLN A 88 -10.71 10.94 -10.84
N ASP A 89 -9.71 10.34 -11.49
CA ASP A 89 -8.75 11.05 -12.32
C ASP A 89 -9.15 11.17 -13.79
N CYS A 90 -10.31 10.61 -14.14
CA CYS A 90 -10.96 10.63 -15.45
C CYS A 90 -10.09 10.06 -16.58
N ASP A 91 -9.19 9.11 -16.28
CA ASP A 91 -8.33 8.45 -17.27
C ASP A 91 -9.01 7.24 -17.95
N GLY A 92 -10.19 6.85 -17.47
CA GLY A 92 -10.97 5.71 -17.93
C GLY A 92 -10.72 4.41 -17.15
N ASN A 93 -9.89 4.42 -16.11
CA ASN A 93 -9.49 3.27 -15.30
C ASN A 93 -9.69 3.56 -13.81
N ALA A 94 -10.91 3.34 -13.31
CA ALA A 94 -11.19 3.41 -11.87
C ALA A 94 -10.19 2.58 -11.03
N ASP A 95 -9.80 3.11 -9.88
CA ASP A 95 -8.91 2.53 -8.87
C ASP A 95 -7.48 2.18 -9.36
N ASP A 96 -6.92 2.81 -10.39
CA ASP A 96 -5.48 2.66 -10.70
C ASP A 96 -4.66 3.59 -9.78
N PRO A 97 -4.05 3.09 -8.70
CA PRO A 97 -2.98 2.08 -8.73
C PRO A 97 -3.29 0.83 -7.88
N PHE A 98 -4.51 0.74 -7.35
CA PHE A 98 -4.96 -0.37 -6.51
C PHE A 98 -5.20 -1.65 -7.33
N LYS A 99 -5.30 -1.52 -8.66
CA LYS A 99 -5.32 -2.61 -9.63
C LYS A 99 -3.95 -2.79 -10.28
N VAL A 100 -3.51 -4.03 -10.40
CA VAL A 100 -2.37 -4.40 -11.25
C VAL A 100 -2.91 -5.15 -12.46
N GLN A 101 -2.71 -4.60 -13.66
CA GLN A 101 -3.25 -5.17 -14.90
C GLN A 101 -4.80 -5.32 -14.86
N GLY A 102 -5.49 -4.35 -14.25
CA GLY A 102 -6.95 -4.33 -14.14
C GLY A 102 -7.54 -5.28 -13.09
N ARG A 103 -6.71 -5.83 -12.19
CA ARG A 103 -7.14 -6.78 -11.15
C ARG A 103 -6.56 -6.38 -9.81
N TYR A 104 -7.35 -6.49 -8.74
CA TYR A 104 -6.83 -6.18 -7.42
C TYR A 104 -6.00 -7.34 -6.86
N THR A 105 -4.69 -7.27 -7.05
CA THR A 105 -3.75 -8.31 -6.59
C THR A 105 -2.82 -7.84 -5.48
N LEU A 106 -2.96 -6.58 -5.04
CA LEU A 106 -2.26 -6.08 -3.87
C LEU A 106 -2.81 -6.75 -2.62
N GLU A 107 -1.95 -6.95 -1.63
CA GLU A 107 -2.32 -7.65 -0.39
C GLU A 107 -3.44 -6.92 0.37
N GLU A 108 -3.34 -5.59 0.41
CA GLU A 108 -4.31 -4.66 1.04
C GLU A 108 -5.63 -4.48 0.27
N HIS A 109 -5.71 -4.99 -0.97
CA HIS A 109 -6.88 -4.86 -1.85
C HIS A 109 -7.24 -6.17 -2.56
N CYS A 110 -6.96 -7.34 -1.98
CA CYS A 110 -7.03 -8.58 -2.75
C CYS A 110 -8.44 -8.90 -3.27
N GLY A 111 -8.64 -8.87 -4.58
CA GLY A 111 -9.92 -9.17 -5.24
C GLY A 111 -10.97 -8.06 -5.17
N ALA A 112 -10.85 -7.13 -4.23
CA ALA A 112 -11.78 -6.01 -4.00
C ALA A 112 -11.09 -4.92 -3.17
N CYS A 113 -11.60 -3.68 -3.26
CA CYS A 113 -11.12 -2.58 -2.43
C CYS A 113 -11.20 -2.91 -0.94
N ASP A 114 -10.19 -2.44 -0.20
CA ASP A 114 -9.99 -2.64 1.24
C ASP A 114 -10.07 -4.10 1.74
N ASN A 115 -9.88 -5.09 0.85
CA ASN A 115 -9.76 -6.49 1.26
C ASN A 115 -8.31 -6.84 1.59
N ASP A 116 -7.86 -6.45 2.78
CA ASP A 116 -6.50 -6.70 3.25
C ASP A 116 -6.31 -8.12 3.79
N CYS A 117 -5.61 -8.96 3.02
CA CYS A 117 -5.29 -10.33 3.43
C CYS A 117 -4.41 -10.38 4.69
N GLY A 118 -3.57 -9.38 4.94
CA GLY A 118 -2.69 -9.31 6.11
C GLY A 118 -3.44 -9.15 7.44
N THR A 119 -4.72 -8.75 7.39
CA THR A 119 -5.59 -8.69 8.57
C THR A 119 -6.19 -10.05 8.95
N TYR A 120 -6.20 -11.02 8.03
CA TYR A 120 -6.72 -12.35 8.31
C TYR A 120 -5.71 -13.14 9.13
N VAL A 121 -6.16 -13.59 10.30
CA VAL A 121 -5.39 -14.46 11.18
C VAL A 121 -5.84 -15.89 10.91
N PHE A 122 -4.92 -16.68 10.37
CA PHE A 122 -5.07 -18.12 10.20
C PHE A 122 -4.17 -18.81 11.23
N ASP A 123 -4.65 -19.86 11.89
CA ASP A 123 -3.82 -20.62 12.82
C ASP A 123 -2.70 -21.33 12.04
N ASN A 124 -1.46 -21.11 12.47
CA ASN A 124 -0.24 -21.68 11.87
C ASN A 124 -0.12 -21.48 10.35
N ALA A 125 -0.57 -20.33 9.83
CA ALA A 125 -0.47 -20.02 8.41
C ALA A 125 -0.27 -18.53 8.15
N ALA A 126 0.40 -18.23 7.04
CA ALA A 126 0.56 -16.88 6.52
C ALA A 126 -0.44 -16.61 5.40
N ALA A 127 -1.24 -15.55 5.54
CA ALA A 127 -2.15 -15.06 4.50
C ALA A 127 -1.37 -14.46 3.33
N TYR A 128 -1.92 -14.54 2.12
CA TYR A 128 -1.42 -13.84 0.94
C TYR A 128 -2.55 -13.63 -0.08
N CYS A 129 -2.36 -12.70 -1.02
CA CYS A 129 -3.28 -12.53 -2.13
C CYS A 129 -2.97 -13.52 -3.26
N ASN A 130 -3.90 -14.46 -3.52
CA ASN A 130 -3.79 -15.36 -4.67
C ASN A 130 -4.41 -14.71 -5.92
N GLY A 131 -3.54 -14.24 -6.82
CA GLY A 131 -3.93 -13.65 -8.12
C GLY A 131 -4.19 -14.66 -9.25
N VAL A 132 -4.05 -15.97 -9.02
CA VAL A 132 -4.27 -17.01 -10.05
C VAL A 132 -5.73 -17.12 -10.52
N PRO A 133 -6.75 -17.18 -9.64
CA PRO A 133 -8.14 -17.27 -10.04
C PRO A 133 -8.60 -15.95 -10.66
N VAL A 134 -9.52 -15.97 -11.64
CA VAL A 134 -9.98 -14.77 -12.37
C VAL A 134 -10.28 -13.59 -11.44
N VAL A 135 -10.99 -13.86 -10.35
CA VAL A 135 -11.14 -12.93 -9.22
C VAL A 135 -10.10 -13.32 -8.17
N PRO A 136 -9.08 -12.45 -7.91
CA PRO A 136 -8.14 -12.70 -6.83
C PRO A 136 -8.85 -12.88 -5.49
N ARG A 137 -8.25 -13.66 -4.60
CA ARG A 137 -8.81 -13.91 -3.25
C ARG A 137 -7.67 -14.10 -2.26
N CYS A 138 -7.95 -13.84 -1.00
CA CYS A 138 -7.02 -14.23 0.05
C CYS A 138 -6.98 -15.76 0.17
N ASP A 139 -5.78 -16.31 0.09
CA ASP A 139 -5.45 -17.71 0.41
C ASP A 139 -4.36 -17.67 1.51
N TYR A 140 -3.98 -18.84 2.03
CA TYR A 140 -2.91 -18.96 3.03
C TYR A 140 -1.91 -20.03 2.64
N THR A 141 -0.72 -19.93 3.22
CA THR A 141 0.31 -20.97 3.17
C THR A 141 0.60 -21.40 4.60
N CYS A 142 0.55 -22.70 4.87
CA CYS A 142 0.87 -23.23 6.20
C CYS A 142 2.32 -22.92 6.58
N ASP A 143 2.50 -22.63 7.87
CA ASP A 143 3.82 -22.52 8.48
C ASP A 143 4.56 -23.86 8.40
N ALA A 144 5.89 -23.80 8.47
CA ALA A 144 6.71 -25.01 8.40
C ALA A 144 6.35 -25.98 9.55
N GLY A 145 5.98 -27.21 9.19
CA GLY A 145 5.56 -28.22 10.16
C GLY A 145 4.04 -28.31 10.34
N PHE A 146 3.25 -27.46 9.69
CA PHE A 146 1.79 -27.50 9.75
C PHE A 146 1.14 -27.83 8.41
N PHE A 147 -0.06 -28.40 8.46
CA PHE A 147 -0.88 -28.68 7.30
C PHE A 147 -2.38 -28.54 7.60
N ASP A 148 -3.13 -28.22 6.56
CA ASP A 148 -4.59 -28.17 6.58
C ASP A 148 -5.16 -29.53 6.12
N VAL A 149 -5.99 -30.14 6.97
CA VAL A 149 -6.56 -31.47 6.77
C VAL A 149 -7.87 -31.43 6.00
N ASN A 150 -8.70 -30.43 6.29
CA ASN A 150 -10.11 -30.42 5.91
C ASN A 150 -10.41 -29.42 4.77
N GLY A 151 -9.43 -28.59 4.39
CA GLY A 151 -9.56 -27.57 3.35
C GLY A 151 -10.41 -26.37 3.78
N LEU A 152 -10.77 -26.29 5.06
CA LEU A 152 -11.57 -25.22 5.61
C LEU A 152 -10.64 -24.03 5.89
N ARG A 153 -10.99 -22.91 5.28
CA ARG A 153 -10.17 -21.69 5.41
C ARG A 153 -10.29 -21.04 6.79
N ALA A 154 -11.30 -21.41 7.57
CA ALA A 154 -11.68 -20.67 8.77
C ALA A 154 -10.78 -20.98 9.99
N ASP A 155 -10.15 -22.15 9.97
CA ASP A 155 -9.36 -22.78 11.03
C ASP A 155 -7.89 -22.94 10.64
N GLY A 156 -7.50 -22.55 9.42
CA GLY A 156 -6.10 -22.46 9.01
C GLY A 156 -5.43 -23.82 8.89
N CYS A 157 -4.20 -23.94 9.40
CA CYS A 157 -3.42 -25.17 9.37
C CYS A 157 -3.43 -25.84 10.74
N GLU A 158 -4.43 -26.69 10.93
CA GLU A 158 -4.83 -27.27 12.22
C GLU A 158 -3.85 -28.31 12.77
N CYS A 159 -3.10 -28.99 11.91
CA CYS A 159 -2.31 -30.16 12.29
C CYS A 159 -0.81 -29.93 12.16
N GLU A 160 -0.05 -30.36 13.17
CA GLU A 160 1.43 -30.37 13.17
C GLU A 160 1.94 -31.74 12.71
N TYR A 161 3.04 -31.77 11.94
CA TYR A 161 3.78 -32.98 11.66
C TYR A 161 4.52 -33.47 12.90
N LEU A 162 3.94 -34.42 13.65
CA LEU A 162 4.55 -35.00 14.84
C LEU A 162 5.76 -35.91 14.52
N SER A 163 5.78 -36.53 13.34
CA SER A 163 6.91 -37.32 12.85
C SER A 163 6.90 -37.49 11.33
N SER A 164 8.03 -37.88 10.74
CA SER A 164 8.10 -38.27 9.31
C SER A 164 7.33 -39.56 8.99
N TYR A 165 6.65 -40.16 9.96
CA TYR A 165 5.89 -41.42 9.85
C TYR A 165 4.37 -41.22 9.97
N ASP A 166 3.92 -40.02 10.34
CA ASP A 166 2.51 -39.67 10.34
C ASP A 166 2.12 -39.28 8.92
N ILE A 167 1.55 -40.24 8.20
CA ILE A 167 0.91 -39.98 6.92
C ILE A 167 -0.39 -39.20 7.19
N PRO A 168 -0.71 -38.16 6.40
CA PRO A 168 -2.00 -37.49 6.52
C PRO A 168 -3.12 -38.53 6.33
N PHE A 169 -4.10 -38.57 7.26
CA PHE A 169 -5.24 -39.51 7.29
C PHE A 169 -4.92 -41.00 7.57
N ASP A 170 -4.36 -41.33 8.74
CA ASP A 170 -4.43 -42.73 9.23
C ASP A 170 -5.65 -42.99 10.16
N GLY A 171 -6.35 -41.94 10.58
CA GLY A 171 -7.61 -42.03 11.33
C GLY A 171 -7.42 -42.48 12.77
N ILE A 172 -6.26 -42.17 13.39
CA ILE A 172 -5.98 -42.49 14.80
C ILE A 172 -5.91 -41.24 15.70
N ASP A 173 -6.02 -40.02 15.16
CA ASP A 173 -6.12 -38.76 15.91
C ASP A 173 -7.55 -38.23 16.06
#